data_AF-A0A8T4G1G3-F1
#
_entry.id   AF-A0A8T4G1G3-F1
#
_cell.length_a   1.000
_cell.length_b   1.000
_cell.length_c   1.000
_cell.angle_alpha   90.00
_cell.angle_beta   90.00
_cell.angle_gamma   90.00
#
_symmetry.space_group_name_H-M   'P 1'
#
loop_
_entity.id
_entity.type
_entity.pdbx_description
1 polymer ?
#
loop_
_entity_poly.entity_id
_entity_poly.type
_entity_poly.pdbx_seq_one_letter_code
_entity_poly.pdbx_strand_id
1 'polypeptide(L)'
;MEKLEKLGDKEILSYWIEGELKEAELYRDLAIRARNMRLDERVVETFVVLSKESKGHATRLWEIYKRLFKTEELENVDLPPIEVAPLIDKFKDAKSILEVLNLAMESELLAKKIYEILAKRTKDENIKRIYKYLAAMENEHYHKLKVEYEYCKKKYEKCK
;
A
#
# COMPACT_ATOMS: atom_id res chain seq x y z
N MET A 1 -0.40 -15.79 -4.61
CA MET A 1 0.07 -15.57 -6.00
C MET A 1 -0.70 -16.41 -7.00
N GLU A 2 -0.72 -17.75 -6.91
CA GLU A 2 -1.40 -18.61 -7.92
C GLU A 2 -2.88 -18.30 -8.16
N LYS A 3 -3.63 -17.82 -7.15
CA LYS A 3 -5.03 -17.41 -7.33
C LYS A 3 -5.17 -16.07 -8.07
N LEU A 4 -4.32 -15.09 -7.73
CA LEU A 4 -4.29 -13.78 -8.39
C LEU A 4 -3.93 -13.91 -9.88
N GLU A 5 -3.12 -14.90 -10.22
CA GLU A 5 -2.71 -15.20 -11.59
C GLU A 5 -3.83 -15.72 -12.49
N LYS A 6 -4.92 -16.21 -11.90
CA LYS A 6 -6.07 -16.72 -12.65
C LYS A 6 -7.13 -15.65 -12.91
N LEU A 7 -7.00 -14.49 -12.28
CA LEU A 7 -7.93 -13.39 -12.44
C LEU A 7 -7.72 -12.70 -13.80
N GLY A 8 -8.81 -12.28 -14.42
CA GLY A 8 -8.79 -11.40 -15.57
C GLY A 8 -8.41 -9.97 -15.18
N ASP A 9 -8.04 -9.15 -16.16
CA ASP A 9 -7.62 -7.77 -15.94
C ASP A 9 -8.66 -6.91 -15.20
N LYS A 10 -9.96 -7.20 -15.43
CA LYS A 10 -11.09 -6.52 -14.75
C LYS A 10 -11.09 -6.82 -13.25
N GLU A 11 -11.03 -8.10 -12.89
CA GLU A 11 -10.95 -8.57 -11.50
C GLU A 11 -9.68 -8.04 -10.81
N ILE A 12 -8.52 -8.11 -11.49
CA ILE A 12 -7.26 -7.62 -10.92
C ILE A 12 -7.35 -6.12 -10.62
N LEU A 13 -7.87 -5.30 -11.56
CA LEU A 13 -8.02 -3.87 -11.30
C LEU A 13 -9.04 -3.57 -10.19
N SER A 14 -10.14 -4.32 -10.10
CA SER A 14 -11.08 -4.17 -8.99
C SER A 14 -10.44 -4.48 -7.64
N TYR A 15 -9.69 -5.58 -7.59
CA TYR A 15 -8.93 -5.99 -6.42
C TYR A 15 -7.95 -4.90 -5.94
N TRP A 16 -7.20 -4.29 -6.85
CA TRP A 16 -6.23 -3.23 -6.49
C TRP A 16 -6.87 -1.92 -6.09
N ILE A 17 -8.01 -1.54 -6.69
CA ILE A 17 -8.78 -0.37 -6.23
C ILE A 17 -9.18 -0.55 -4.76
N GLU A 18 -9.66 -1.74 -4.39
CA GLU A 18 -9.97 -2.04 -3.00
C GLU A 18 -8.71 -2.10 -2.12
N GLY A 19 -7.62 -2.66 -2.63
CA GLY A 19 -6.32 -2.70 -1.93
C GLY A 19 -5.83 -1.31 -1.54
N GLU A 20 -5.82 -0.38 -2.48
CA GLU A 20 -5.42 1.03 -2.27
C GLU A 20 -6.33 1.75 -1.28
N LEU A 21 -7.64 1.45 -1.25
CA LEU A 21 -8.55 1.98 -0.24
C LEU A 21 -8.25 1.42 1.16
N LYS A 22 -7.99 0.11 1.27
CA LYS A 22 -7.63 -0.55 2.54
C LYS A 22 -6.27 -0.04 3.05
N GLU A 23 -5.33 0.22 2.15
CA GLU A 23 -4.05 0.83 2.51
C GLU A 23 -4.23 2.27 3.00
N ALA A 24 -5.08 3.05 2.34
CA ALA A 24 -5.41 4.41 2.80
C ALA A 24 -6.02 4.40 4.21
N GLU A 25 -6.87 3.43 4.52
CA GLU A 25 -7.44 3.19 5.86
C GLU A 25 -6.35 2.79 6.86
N LEU A 26 -5.48 1.83 6.52
CA LEU A 26 -4.36 1.42 7.35
C LEU A 26 -3.48 2.63 7.73
N TYR A 27 -3.08 3.45 6.77
CA TYR A 27 -2.25 4.62 7.04
C TYR A 27 -2.96 5.68 7.87
N ARG A 28 -4.26 5.85 7.68
CA ARG A 28 -5.07 6.71 8.55
C ARG A 28 -5.03 6.23 10.00
N ASP A 29 -5.18 4.92 10.22
CA ASP A 29 -5.15 4.32 11.55
C ASP A 29 -3.75 4.42 12.19
N LEU A 30 -2.69 4.22 11.40
CA LEU A 30 -1.31 4.42 11.84
C LEU A 30 -1.04 5.88 12.24
N ALA A 31 -1.58 6.86 11.51
CA ALA A 31 -1.49 8.27 11.88
C ALA A 31 -2.18 8.56 13.22
N ILE A 32 -3.37 8.01 13.45
CA ILE A 32 -4.10 8.14 14.73
C ILE A 32 -3.29 7.51 15.86
N ARG A 33 -2.80 6.30 15.67
CA ARG A 33 -1.97 5.58 16.64
C ARG A 33 -0.70 6.36 16.98
N ALA A 34 -0.01 6.91 15.97
CA ALA A 34 1.19 7.71 16.15
C ALA A 34 0.93 8.98 16.99
N ARG A 35 -0.19 9.67 16.75
CA ARG A 35 -0.65 10.80 17.58
C ARG A 35 -0.91 10.39 19.03
N ASN A 36 -1.63 9.28 19.24
CA ASN A 36 -1.94 8.79 20.58
C ASN A 36 -0.68 8.41 21.38
N MET A 37 0.35 7.91 20.69
CA MET A 37 1.67 7.62 21.27
C MET A 37 2.55 8.87 21.43
N ARG A 38 2.06 10.06 21.07
CA ARG A 38 2.80 11.33 21.11
C ARG A 38 4.13 11.28 20.38
N LEU A 39 4.14 10.60 19.24
CA LEU A 39 5.29 10.57 18.35
C LEU A 39 5.50 11.93 17.70
N ASP A 40 6.66 12.08 17.08
CA ASP A 40 7.02 13.28 16.34
C ASP A 40 5.99 13.57 15.24
N GLU A 41 5.58 14.83 15.07
CA GLU A 41 4.54 15.22 14.11
C GLU A 41 4.95 14.84 12.68
N ARG A 42 6.25 14.77 12.38
CA ARG A 42 6.76 14.30 11.10
C ARG A 42 6.31 12.87 10.75
N VAL A 43 6.31 11.97 11.73
CA VAL A 43 5.89 10.57 11.55
C VAL A 43 4.39 10.50 11.29
N VAL A 44 3.63 11.29 12.05
CA VAL A 44 2.18 11.43 11.89
C VAL A 44 1.84 11.96 10.49
N GLU A 45 2.49 13.04 10.06
CA GLU A 45 2.25 13.65 8.75
C GLU A 45 2.64 12.70 7.61
N THR A 46 3.71 11.92 7.78
CA THR A 46 4.08 10.89 6.79
C THR A 46 2.95 9.88 6.58
N PHE A 47 2.35 9.35 7.65
CA PHE A 47 1.19 8.46 7.51
C PHE A 47 -0.04 9.16 6.93
N VAL A 48 -0.29 10.43 7.26
CA VAL A 48 -1.38 11.21 6.66
C VAL A 48 -1.17 11.39 5.15
N VAL A 49 0.06 11.67 4.73
CA VAL A 49 0.42 11.82 3.31
C VAL A 49 0.21 10.50 2.58
N LEU A 50 0.74 9.39 3.10
CA LEU A 50 0.57 8.07 2.48
C LEU A 50 -0.92 7.69 2.36
N SER A 51 -1.71 7.92 3.41
CA SER A 51 -3.17 7.70 3.36
C SER A 51 -3.86 8.48 2.23
N LYS A 52 -3.46 9.74 2.01
CA LYS A 52 -4.00 10.57 0.91
C LYS A 52 -3.53 10.09 -0.46
N GLU A 53 -2.26 9.68 -0.57
CA GLU A 53 -1.67 9.18 -1.82
C GLU A 53 -2.36 7.88 -2.26
N SER A 54 -2.48 6.87 -1.40
CA SER A 54 -3.17 5.60 -1.71
C SER A 54 -4.64 5.82 -2.08
N LYS A 55 -5.35 6.72 -1.37
CA LYS A 55 -6.73 7.10 -1.76
C LYS A 55 -6.78 7.77 -3.14
N GLY A 56 -5.77 8.58 -3.47
CA GLY A 56 -5.61 9.19 -4.78
C GLY A 56 -5.38 8.13 -5.87
N HIS A 57 -4.58 7.11 -5.59
CA HIS A 57 -4.36 5.97 -6.50
C HIS A 57 -5.64 5.18 -6.74
N ALA A 58 -6.38 4.82 -5.69
CA ALA A 58 -7.69 4.17 -5.82
C ALA A 58 -8.63 4.96 -6.73
N THR A 59 -8.70 6.28 -6.53
CA THR A 59 -9.51 7.18 -7.36
C THR A 59 -9.05 7.16 -8.82
N ARG A 60 -7.74 7.20 -9.07
CA ARG A 60 -7.19 7.17 -10.43
C ARG A 60 -7.43 5.83 -11.12
N LEU A 61 -7.23 4.73 -10.40
CA LEU A 61 -7.49 3.37 -10.90
C LEU A 61 -8.98 3.20 -11.20
N TRP A 62 -9.87 3.75 -10.37
CA TRP A 62 -11.30 3.75 -10.62
C TRP A 62 -11.68 4.46 -11.92
N GLU A 63 -11.14 5.65 -12.18
CA GLU A 63 -11.40 6.36 -13.44
C GLU A 63 -10.88 5.60 -14.66
N ILE A 64 -9.73 4.93 -14.51
CA ILE A 64 -9.19 4.07 -15.58
C ILE A 64 -10.10 2.86 -15.80
N TYR A 65 -10.52 2.19 -14.73
CA TYR A 65 -11.39 1.02 -14.75
C TYR A 65 -12.71 1.32 -15.46
N LYS A 66 -13.41 2.40 -15.08
CA LYS A 66 -14.66 2.85 -15.74
C LYS A 66 -14.45 3.06 -17.23
N ARG A 67 -13.35 3.72 -17.61
CA ARG A 67 -13.05 4.01 -19.02
C ARG A 67 -12.73 2.75 -19.84
N LEU A 68 -11.97 1.81 -19.27
CA LEU A 68 -11.54 0.58 -19.93
C LEU A 68 -12.70 -0.41 -20.10
N PHE A 69 -13.48 -0.64 -19.04
CA PHE A 69 -14.50 -1.69 -19.01
C PHE A 69 -15.93 -1.17 -19.22
N LYS A 70 -16.12 0.14 -19.34
CA LYS A 70 -17.43 0.78 -19.57
C LYS A 70 -18.47 0.37 -18.53
N THR A 71 -18.07 0.31 -17.27
CA THR A 71 -18.93 -0.08 -16.14
C THR A 71 -18.62 0.76 -14.91
N GLU A 72 -19.60 0.92 -14.02
CA GLU A 72 -19.47 1.52 -12.70
C GLU A 72 -19.59 0.49 -11.57
N GLU A 73 -19.40 -0.79 -11.88
CA GLU A 73 -19.42 -1.89 -10.91
C GLU A 73 -18.06 -2.57 -10.86
N LEU A 74 -17.49 -2.66 -9.65
CA LEU A 74 -16.30 -3.46 -9.38
C LEU A 74 -16.65 -4.94 -9.38
N GLU A 75 -15.74 -5.77 -9.88
CA GLU A 75 -15.84 -7.22 -9.72
C GLU A 75 -15.62 -7.58 -8.25
N ASN A 76 -16.42 -8.51 -7.75
CA ASN A 76 -16.19 -9.07 -6.42
C ASN A 76 -15.06 -10.09 -6.51
N VAL A 77 -13.93 -9.77 -5.87
CA VAL A 77 -12.77 -10.67 -5.83
C VAL A 77 -12.64 -11.24 -4.42
N ASP A 78 -12.92 -12.54 -4.28
CA ASP A 78 -12.74 -13.29 -3.03
C ASP A 78 -11.26 -13.62 -2.79
N LEU A 79 -10.45 -12.57 -2.61
CA LEU A 79 -9.06 -12.65 -2.19
C LEU A 79 -8.79 -11.61 -1.10
N PRO A 80 -8.05 -11.99 -0.04
CA PRO A 80 -7.58 -11.00 0.91
C PRO A 80 -6.55 -10.06 0.25
N PRO A 81 -6.34 -8.84 0.77
CA PRO A 81 -5.26 -7.95 0.32
C PRO A 81 -3.91 -8.63 0.59
N ILE A 82 -3.29 -9.22 -0.42
CA ILE A 82 -2.16 -10.14 -0.27
C ILE A 82 -0.87 -9.41 0.15
N GLU A 83 -0.84 -8.11 -0.06
CA GLU A 83 0.21 -7.18 0.35
C GLU A 83 0.17 -6.88 1.86
N VAL A 84 -1.02 -6.82 2.45
CA VAL A 84 -1.21 -6.52 3.88
C VAL A 84 -1.51 -7.78 4.70
N ALA A 85 -2.27 -8.74 4.18
CA ALA A 85 -2.76 -9.91 4.90
C ALA A 85 -1.67 -10.71 5.63
N PRO A 86 -0.47 -10.95 5.07
CA PRO A 86 0.62 -11.63 5.77
C PRO A 86 1.18 -10.86 6.98
N LEU A 87 0.85 -9.57 7.09
CA LEU A 87 1.40 -8.64 8.08
C LEU A 87 0.35 -8.20 9.12
N ILE A 88 -0.94 -8.48 8.91
CA ILE A 88 -2.04 -8.03 9.79
C ILE A 88 -1.78 -8.40 11.25
N ASP A 89 -1.46 -9.66 11.54
CA ASP A 89 -1.25 -10.08 12.92
C ASP A 89 0.03 -9.46 13.50
N LYS A 90 1.07 -9.28 12.69
CA LYS A 90 2.28 -8.56 13.12
C LYS A 90 1.97 -7.10 13.45
N PHE A 91 1.09 -6.43 12.70
CA PHE A 91 0.69 -5.04 12.97
C PHE A 91 -0.07 -4.92 14.31
N LYS A 92 -0.92 -5.90 14.63
CA LYS A 92 -1.61 -5.97 15.93
C LYS A 92 -0.63 -6.14 17.07
N ASP A 93 0.37 -7.02 16.88
CA ASP A 93 1.34 -7.35 17.91
C ASP A 93 2.47 -6.32 18.05
N ALA A 94 2.67 -5.44 17.06
CA ALA A 94 3.73 -4.45 17.06
C ALA A 94 3.64 -3.56 18.31
N LYS A 95 4.71 -3.52 19.10
CA LYS A 95 4.78 -2.79 20.39
C LYS A 95 5.56 -1.48 20.29
N SER A 96 6.29 -1.28 19.20
CA SER A 96 7.08 -0.06 18.98
C SER A 96 6.77 0.58 17.64
N ILE A 97 7.04 1.88 17.53
CA ILE A 97 6.95 2.57 16.24
C ILE A 97 7.94 2.01 15.21
N LEU A 98 9.12 1.54 15.66
CA LEU A 98 10.11 0.95 14.75
C LEU A 98 9.58 -0.34 14.12
N GLU A 99 8.88 -1.17 14.88
CA GLU A 99 8.20 -2.36 14.35
C GLU A 99 7.09 -1.96 13.37
N VAL A 100 6.25 -0.99 13.71
CA VAL A 100 5.19 -0.50 12.82
C VAL A 100 5.75 0.03 11.50
N LEU A 101 6.79 0.86 11.54
CA LEU A 101 7.44 1.40 10.34
C LEU A 101 8.12 0.30 9.53
N ASN A 102 8.73 -0.69 10.18
CA ASN A 102 9.32 -1.84 9.50
C ASN A 102 8.26 -2.69 8.78
N LEU A 103 7.12 -2.95 9.44
CA LEU A 103 6.00 -3.68 8.83
C LEU A 103 5.38 -2.90 7.66
N ALA A 104 5.21 -1.59 7.79
CA ALA A 104 4.76 -0.75 6.69
C ALA A 104 5.72 -0.84 5.49
N MET A 105 7.05 -0.75 5.72
CA MET A 105 8.05 -0.95 4.67
C MET A 105 7.99 -2.34 4.03
N GLU A 106 7.76 -3.41 4.82
CA GLU A 106 7.56 -4.76 4.29
C GLU A 106 6.33 -4.86 3.39
N SER A 107 5.23 -4.21 3.78
CA SER A 107 3.99 -4.14 2.99
C SER A 107 4.23 -3.49 1.62
N GLU A 108 4.88 -2.33 1.61
CA GLU A 108 5.21 -1.58 0.39
C GLU A 108 6.10 -2.38 -0.57
N LEU A 109 7.13 -3.05 -0.05
CA LEU A 109 8.00 -3.89 -0.87
C LEU A 109 7.26 -5.10 -1.45
N LEU A 110 6.29 -5.66 -0.71
CA LEU A 110 5.46 -6.75 -1.18
C LEU A 110 4.51 -6.28 -2.30
N ALA A 111 3.80 -5.17 -2.09
CA ALA A 111 2.93 -4.55 -3.09
C ALA A 111 3.70 -4.24 -4.38
N LYS A 112 4.83 -3.54 -4.27
CA LYS A 112 5.76 -3.26 -5.38
C LYS A 112 6.11 -4.53 -6.17
N LYS A 113 6.54 -5.58 -5.47
CA LYS A 113 6.95 -6.83 -6.12
C LYS A 113 5.78 -7.48 -6.86
N ILE A 114 4.58 -7.44 -6.31
CA ILE A 114 3.39 -7.99 -6.95
C ILE A 114 3.07 -7.21 -8.23
N TYR A 115 3.05 -5.88 -8.18
CA TYR A 115 2.82 -5.05 -9.37
C TYR A 115 3.88 -5.26 -10.44
N GLU A 116 5.16 -5.42 -10.08
CA GLU A 116 6.21 -5.76 -11.05
C GLU A 116 5.98 -7.11 -11.73
N ILE A 117 5.49 -8.10 -10.98
CA ILE A 117 5.14 -9.42 -11.53
C ILE A 117 3.95 -9.31 -12.49
N LEU A 118 2.92 -8.57 -12.12
CA LEU A 118 1.73 -8.34 -12.96
C LEU A 118 2.10 -7.58 -14.25
N ALA A 119 2.93 -6.54 -14.14
CA ALA A 119 3.45 -5.79 -15.29
C ALA A 119 4.21 -6.68 -16.29
N LYS A 120 4.96 -7.68 -15.80
CA LYS A 120 5.69 -8.62 -16.67
C LYS A 120 4.78 -9.61 -17.38
N ARG A 121 3.60 -9.90 -16.82
CA ARG A 121 2.69 -10.95 -17.29
C ARG A 121 1.59 -10.43 -18.21
N THR A 122 1.08 -9.22 -17.97
CA THR A 122 0.02 -8.67 -18.82
C THR A 122 0.53 -8.42 -20.24
N LYS A 123 -0.32 -8.77 -21.22
CA LYS A 123 -0.07 -8.55 -22.64
C LYS A 123 -0.60 -7.19 -23.11
N ASP A 124 -1.48 -6.56 -22.31
CA ASP A 124 -2.02 -5.23 -22.60
C ASP A 124 -1.00 -4.16 -22.16
N GLU A 125 -0.53 -3.37 -23.12
CA GLU A 125 0.47 -2.33 -22.87
C GLU A 125 -0.06 -1.16 -22.02
N ASN A 126 -1.36 -0.88 -22.06
CA ASN A 126 -1.97 0.15 -21.21
C ASN A 126 -1.99 -0.33 -19.76
N ILE A 127 -2.42 -1.57 -19.53
CA ILE A 127 -2.46 -2.17 -18.19
C ILE A 127 -1.05 -2.36 -17.62
N LYS A 128 -0.09 -2.76 -18.47
CA LYS A 128 1.32 -2.84 -18.10
C LYS A 128 1.86 -1.51 -17.56
N ARG A 129 1.51 -0.39 -18.19
CA ARG A 129 1.92 0.95 -17.75
C ARG A 129 1.32 1.30 -16.40
N ILE A 130 0.08 0.90 -16.13
CA ILE A 130 -0.57 1.11 -14.83
C ILE A 130 0.18 0.35 -13.74
N TYR A 131 0.45 -0.95 -13.91
CA TYR A 131 1.18 -1.72 -12.90
C TYR A 131 2.60 -1.20 -12.67
N LYS A 132 3.30 -0.76 -13.72
CA LYS A 132 4.61 -0.11 -13.56
C LYS A 132 4.54 1.20 -12.77
N TYR A 133 3.48 1.98 -13.00
CA TYR A 133 3.23 3.20 -12.23
C TYR A 133 2.98 2.89 -10.76
N LEU A 134 2.10 1.93 -10.44
CA LEU A 134 1.82 1.52 -9.06
C LEU A 134 3.09 1.01 -8.36
N ALA A 135 3.86 0.14 -9.01
CA ALA A 135 5.13 -0.34 -8.47
C ALA A 135 6.13 0.79 -8.16
N ALA A 136 6.12 1.87 -8.95
CA ALA A 136 6.96 3.03 -8.68
C ALA A 136 6.46 3.82 -7.45
N MET A 137 5.15 3.98 -7.31
CA MET A 137 4.54 4.63 -6.14
C MET A 137 4.87 3.89 -4.84
N GLU A 138 4.72 2.56 -4.80
CA GLU A 138 5.06 1.79 -3.58
C GLU A 138 6.56 1.88 -3.23
N ASN A 139 7.41 2.04 -4.23
CA ASN A 139 8.83 2.29 -3.97
C ASN A 139 9.06 3.67 -3.33
N GLU A 140 8.32 4.69 -3.76
CA GLU A 140 8.37 6.03 -3.16
C GLU A 140 7.84 6.00 -1.72
N HIS A 141 6.72 5.31 -1.47
CA HIS A 141 6.16 5.10 -0.14
C HIS A 141 7.16 4.41 0.80
N TYR A 142 7.77 3.31 0.35
CA TYR A 142 8.84 2.63 1.07
C TYR A 142 9.96 3.58 1.49
N HIS A 143 10.41 4.45 0.58
CA HIS A 143 11.49 5.40 0.89
C HIS A 143 11.06 6.46 1.91
N LYS A 144 9.82 6.95 1.85
CA LYS A 144 9.27 7.87 2.87
C LYS A 144 9.27 7.22 4.26
N LEU A 145 8.77 5.98 4.34
CA LEU A 145 8.75 5.21 5.59
C LEU A 145 10.17 4.94 6.12
N LYS A 146 11.11 4.62 5.23
CA LYS A 146 12.50 4.37 5.59
C LYS A 146 13.16 5.60 6.21
N VAL A 147 12.88 6.80 5.70
CA VAL A 147 13.38 8.05 6.28
C VAL A 147 12.88 8.21 7.72
N GLU A 148 11.61 7.94 7.98
CA GLU A 148 11.05 8.03 9.34
C GLU A 148 11.56 6.92 10.25
N TYR A 149 11.80 5.71 9.73
CA TYR A 149 12.40 4.60 10.47
C TYR A 149 13.80 4.97 10.96
N GLU A 150 14.66 5.46 10.06
CA GLU A 150 16.03 5.87 10.40
C GLU A 150 16.05 7.06 11.37
N TYR A 151 15.11 8.00 11.22
CA TYR A 151 14.93 9.10 12.16
C TYR A 151 14.58 8.60 13.56
N CYS A 152 13.54 7.77 13.67
CA CYS A 152 13.11 7.19 14.94
C CYS A 152 14.24 6.38 15.57
N LYS A 153 14.93 5.53 14.80
CA LYS A 153 15.99 4.66 15.27
C LYS A 153 17.13 5.45 15.92
N LYS A 154 17.62 6.50 15.23
CA LYS A 154 18.66 7.40 15.77
C LYS A 154 18.21 8.11 17.04
N LYS A 155 16.94 8.50 17.14
CA LYS A 155 16.39 9.15 18.34
C LYS A 155 16.36 8.18 19.53
N TYR A 156 15.94 6.93 19.31
CA TYR A 156 15.98 5.87 20.33
C TYR A 156 17.40 5.56 20.82
N GLU A 157 18.36 5.50 19.90
CA GLU A 157 19.77 5.24 20.24
C GLU A 157 20.41 6.36 21.07
N LYS A 158 19.98 7.62 20.89
CA LYS A 158 20.46 8.78 21.65
C LYS A 158 19.80 8.95 23.03
N CYS A 159 18.66 8.31 23.25
CA CYS A 159 17.93 8.38 24.52
C CYS A 159 18.24 7.19 25.46
N LYS A 160 19.09 6.25 25.02
CA LYS A 160 19.74 5.25 25.87
C LYS A 160 21.05 5.79 26.41
#